data_AF-K1U0I3-F1
#
_entry.id   AF-K1U0I3-F1
#
_cell.length_a   1.000
_cell.length_b   1.000
_cell.length_c   1.000
_cell.angle_alpha   90.00
_cell.angle_beta   90.00
_cell.angle_gamma   90.00
#
_symmetry.space_group_name_H-M   'P 1'
#
loop_
_entity.id
_entity.type
_entity.pdbx_description
1 polymer ?
#
loop_
_entity_poly.entity_id
_entity_poly.type
_entity_poly.pdbx_seq_one_letter_code
_entity_poly.pdbx_strand_id
1 'polypeptide(L)'
;SLVEQGANVKLEVTPADLKMFAESIVQRTIMAQQEEQRAAILREAEETYLNTKQVRELLNVCEGTLNLWAKRGYLVPVKVGNKNMYAKSDVRRVQTGNKSESVTSYCKRKNV
;
A
#
# COMPACT_ATOMS: atom_id res chain seq x y z
N SER A 1 -6.58 -36.23 1.48
CA SER A 1 -6.14 -36.26 2.89
C SER A 1 -7.32 -36.58 3.81
N LEU A 2 -7.12 -37.24 4.97
CA LEU A 2 -8.17 -37.42 6.00
C LEU A 2 -8.83 -36.08 6.40
N VAL A 3 -8.07 -34.99 6.31
CA VAL A 3 -8.53 -33.61 6.53
C VAL A 3 -9.49 -33.12 5.45
N GLU A 4 -9.29 -33.52 4.19
CA GLU A 4 -10.11 -33.07 3.04
C GLU A 4 -11.43 -33.84 2.92
N GLN A 5 -11.52 -35.01 3.56
CA GLN A 5 -12.70 -35.88 3.51
C GLN A 5 -13.74 -35.54 4.59
N GLY A 6 -13.50 -34.50 5.42
CA GLY A 6 -14.40 -34.09 6.48
C GLY A 6 -14.60 -35.14 7.58
N ALA A 7 -13.71 -36.12 7.66
CA ALA A 7 -13.78 -37.20 8.64
C ALA A 7 -13.52 -36.65 10.04
N ASN A 8 -14.41 -36.95 10.99
CA ASN A 8 -14.22 -36.59 12.39
C ASN A 8 -13.32 -37.63 13.09
N VAL A 9 -12.07 -37.26 13.34
CA VAL A 9 -11.05 -38.16 13.89
C VAL A 9 -10.56 -37.61 15.22
N LYS A 10 -10.51 -38.46 16.25
CA LYS A 10 -9.80 -38.15 17.49
C LYS A 10 -8.34 -38.52 17.34
N LEU A 11 -7.45 -37.57 17.62
CA LEU A 11 -6.01 -37.77 17.59
C LEU A 11 -5.45 -37.56 18.99
N GLU A 12 -4.70 -38.54 19.48
CA GLU A 12 -3.88 -38.37 20.67
C GLU A 12 -2.52 -37.82 20.26
N VAL A 13 -2.09 -36.76 20.94
CA VAL A 13 -0.82 -36.08 20.66
C VAL A 13 -0.08 -35.90 21.97
N THR A 14 1.26 -35.91 21.93
CA THR A 14 2.03 -35.58 23.12
C THR A 14 1.99 -34.07 23.38
N PRO A 15 2.19 -33.62 24.63
CA PRO A 15 2.33 -32.20 24.93
C PRO A 15 3.47 -31.53 24.14
N ALA A 16 4.53 -32.27 23.83
CA ALA A 16 5.65 -31.78 23.04
C ALA A 16 5.25 -31.49 21.58
N ASP A 17 4.50 -32.41 20.96
CA ASP A 17 4.02 -32.24 19.58
C ASP A 17 3.07 -31.04 19.46
N LEU A 18 2.15 -30.90 20.42
CA LEU A 18 1.21 -29.77 20.45
C LEU A 18 1.94 -28.43 20.60
N LYS A 19 2.98 -28.38 21.45
CA LYS A 19 3.82 -27.21 21.63
C LYS A 19 4.56 -26.85 20.33
N MET A 20 5.22 -27.82 19.69
CA MET A 20 5.94 -27.60 18.43
C MET A 20 5.02 -27.10 17.32
N PHE A 21 3.79 -27.63 17.25
CA PHE A 21 2.79 -27.17 16.29
C PHE A 21 2.42 -25.70 16.52
N ALA A 22 2.12 -25.32 17.77
CA ALA A 22 1.80 -23.93 18.12
C ALA A 22 2.97 -22.98 17.80
N GLU A 23 4.19 -23.35 18.16
CA GLU A 23 5.40 -22.57 17.85
C GLU A 23 5.60 -22.43 16.33
N SER A 24 5.34 -23.49 15.55
CA SER A 24 5.44 -23.43 14.08
C SER A 24 4.42 -22.48 13.46
N ILE A 25 3.17 -22.45 13.94
CA ILE A 25 2.16 -21.49 13.46
C ILE A 25 2.61 -20.06 13.76
N VAL A 26 3.04 -19.80 14.99
CA VAL A 26 3.49 -18.46 15.41
C VAL A 26 4.67 -18.01 14.56
N GLN A 27 5.67 -18.88 14.38
CA GLN A 27 6.85 -18.57 13.58
C GLN A 27 6.51 -18.29 12.11
N ARG A 28 5.67 -19.12 11.48
CA ARG A 28 5.22 -18.90 10.10
C ARG A 28 4.44 -17.59 9.94
N THR A 29 3.61 -17.26 10.93
CA THR A 29 2.82 -16.02 10.92
C THR A 29 3.73 -14.80 11.02
N ILE A 30 4.70 -14.82 11.94
CA ILE A 30 5.69 -13.73 12.09
C ILE A 30 6.49 -13.56 10.80
N MET A 31 6.95 -14.66 10.19
CA MET A 31 7.71 -14.59 8.94
C MET A 31 6.89 -13.97 7.81
N ALA A 32 5.62 -14.38 7.64
CA ALA A 32 4.74 -13.82 6.62
C ALA A 32 4.51 -12.32 6.83
N GLN A 33 4.29 -11.88 8.08
CA GLN A 33 4.14 -10.46 8.41
C GLN A 33 5.42 -9.67 8.16
N GLN A 34 6.58 -10.22 8.51
CA GLN A 34 7.87 -9.57 8.28
C GLN A 34 8.18 -9.44 6.78
N GLU A 35 7.81 -10.44 5.97
CA GLU A 35 8.00 -10.37 4.52
C GLU A 35 7.11 -9.30 3.89
N GLU A 36 5.85 -9.19 4.32
CA GLU A 36 4.94 -8.13 3.89
C GLU A 36 5.44 -6.75 4.33
N GLN A 37 5.91 -6.62 5.58
CA GLN A 37 6.52 -5.38 6.08
C GLN A 37 7.79 -5.03 5.32
N ARG A 38 8.68 -5.99 5.05
CA ARG A 38 9.90 -5.76 4.26
C ARG A 38 9.57 -5.38 2.83
N ALA A 39 8.58 -6.01 2.21
CA ALA A 39 8.12 -5.63 0.87
C ALA A 39 7.50 -4.23 0.86
N ALA A 40 6.76 -3.85 1.90
CA ALA A 40 6.25 -2.49 2.07
C ALA A 40 7.41 -1.48 2.23
N ILE A 41 8.39 -1.78 3.09
CA ILE A 41 9.59 -0.97 3.30
C ILE A 41 10.40 -0.86 2.01
N LEU A 42 10.59 -1.94 1.23
CA LEU A 42 11.29 -1.87 -0.06
C LEU A 42 10.55 -0.98 -1.07
N ARG A 43 9.21 -1.09 -1.11
CA ARG A 43 8.36 -0.23 -1.95
C ARG A 43 8.37 1.23 -1.51
N GLU A 44 8.70 1.49 -0.26
CA GLU A 44 8.81 2.83 0.32
C GLU A 44 10.24 3.39 0.23
N ALA A 45 11.27 2.54 0.32
CA ALA A 45 12.69 2.89 0.28
C ALA A 45 13.14 3.36 -1.11
N GLU A 46 12.50 2.88 -2.18
CA GLU A 46 12.66 3.43 -3.53
C GLU A 46 11.54 4.43 -3.83
N GLU A 47 11.58 5.61 -3.19
CA GLU A 47 10.74 6.72 -3.61
C GLU A 47 11.08 7.08 -5.06
N THR A 48 10.24 6.62 -5.96
CA THR A 48 10.40 6.78 -7.39
C THR A 48 9.55 7.95 -7.84
N TYR A 49 10.07 8.71 -8.79
CA TYR A 49 9.41 9.90 -9.29
C TYR A 49 8.80 9.65 -10.66
N LEU A 50 7.54 10.02 -10.83
CA LEU A 50 6.80 9.92 -12.08
C LEU A 50 6.72 11.29 -12.76
N ASN A 51 6.89 11.33 -14.08
CA ASN A 51 6.70 12.57 -14.83
C ASN A 51 5.21 12.84 -15.08
N THR A 52 4.88 14.07 -15.49
CA THR A 52 3.49 14.50 -15.76
C THR A 52 2.73 13.57 -16.71
N LYS A 53 3.39 13.01 -17.74
CA LYS A 53 2.74 12.11 -18.70
C LYS A 53 2.30 10.80 -18.02
N GLN A 54 3.20 10.18 -17.26
CA GLN A 54 2.93 8.94 -16.53
C GLN A 54 1.80 9.12 -15.50
N VAL A 55 1.80 10.24 -14.76
CA VAL A 55 0.77 10.52 -13.76
C VAL A 55 -0.61 10.72 -14.40
N ARG A 56 -0.68 11.43 -15.53
CA ARG A 56 -1.93 11.60 -16.28
C ARG A 56 -2.49 10.27 -16.77
N GLU A 57 -1.63 9.41 -17.31
CA GLU A 57 -2.02 8.09 -17.80
C GLU A 57 -2.51 7.21 -16.64
N LEU A 58 -1.79 7.23 -15.51
CA LEU A 58 -2.12 6.41 -14.35
C LEU A 58 -3.42 6.84 -13.64
N LEU A 59 -3.64 8.15 -13.50
CA LEU A 59 -4.82 8.70 -12.81
C LEU A 59 -5.99 8.99 -13.77
N ASN A 60 -5.78 8.80 -15.08
CA ASN A 60 -6.72 9.13 -16.14
C ASN A 60 -7.28 10.57 -16.04
N VAL A 61 -6.40 11.55 -15.87
CA VAL A 61 -6.74 12.97 -15.75
C VAL A 61 -6.03 13.83 -16.79
N CYS A 62 -6.61 15.00 -17.09
CA CYS A 62 -5.98 15.99 -17.96
C CYS A 62 -4.94 16.83 -17.21
N GLU A 63 -4.07 17.51 -17.96
CA GLU A 63 -3.04 18.39 -17.39
C GLU A 63 -3.63 19.54 -16.57
N GLY A 64 -4.76 20.11 -17.00
CA GLY A 64 -5.48 21.14 -16.25
C GLY A 64 -5.89 20.68 -14.85
N THR A 65 -6.23 19.39 -14.69
CA THR A 65 -6.57 18.81 -13.38
C THR A 65 -5.34 18.74 -12.48
N LEU A 66 -4.19 18.28 -12.99
CA LEU A 66 -2.94 18.28 -12.22
C LEU A 66 -2.50 19.68 -11.82
N ASN A 67 -2.66 20.67 -12.71
CA ASN A 67 -2.36 22.07 -12.41
C ASN A 67 -3.26 22.63 -11.30
N LEU A 68 -4.54 22.28 -11.30
CA LEU A 68 -5.47 22.64 -10.23
C LEU A 68 -5.06 22.00 -8.90
N TRP A 69 -4.73 20.70 -8.90
CA TRP A 69 -4.30 19.98 -7.70
C TRP A 69 -3.00 20.53 -7.13
N ALA A 70 -2.04 20.90 -7.98
CA ALA A 70 -0.81 21.55 -7.56
C ALA A 70 -1.11 22.90 -6.88
N LYS A 71 -1.93 23.76 -7.50
CA LYS A 71 -2.35 25.05 -6.92
C LYS A 71 -3.08 24.90 -5.58
N ARG A 72 -3.82 23.79 -5.39
CA ARG A 72 -4.58 23.50 -4.18
C ARG A 72 -3.79 22.70 -3.14
N GLY A 73 -2.54 22.31 -3.44
CA GLY A 73 -1.71 21.55 -2.53
C GLY A 73 -2.12 20.08 -2.35
N TYR A 74 -2.95 19.54 -3.25
CA TYR A 74 -3.48 18.17 -3.20
C TYR A 74 -2.47 17.13 -3.70
N LEU A 75 -1.94 17.37 -4.91
CA LEU A 75 -0.84 16.62 -5.52
C LEU A 75 0.14 17.64 -6.11
N VAL A 76 1.29 17.80 -5.47
CA VAL A 76 2.23 18.89 -5.77
C VAL A 76 3.46 18.31 -6.46
N PRO A 77 3.84 18.81 -7.66
CA PRO A 77 5.06 18.37 -8.31
C PRO A 77 6.30 18.95 -7.63
N VAL A 78 7.38 18.17 -7.63
CA VAL A 78 8.74 18.62 -7.37
C VAL A 78 9.41 18.97 -8.70
N LYS A 79 10.20 20.05 -8.73
CA LYS A 79 11.00 20.43 -9.88
C LYS A 79 12.30 19.63 -9.91
N VAL A 80 12.49 18.86 -10.97
CA VAL A 80 13.76 18.17 -11.28
C VAL A 80 14.27 18.70 -12.61
N GLY A 81 15.20 19.66 -12.54
CA GLY A 81 15.55 20.50 -13.69
C GLY A 81 14.32 21.27 -14.19
N ASN A 82 14.05 21.21 -15.49
CA ASN A 82 12.87 21.86 -16.09
C ASN A 82 11.61 20.96 -16.10
N LYS A 83 11.68 19.75 -15.54
CA LYS A 83 10.56 18.79 -15.56
C LYS A 83 9.81 18.79 -14.23
N ASN A 84 8.49 18.65 -14.31
CA ASN A 84 7.66 18.38 -13.15
C ASN A 84 7.65 16.88 -12.90
N MET A 85 7.95 16.50 -11.66
CA MET A 85 7.99 15.13 -11.19
C MET A 85 7.11 14.98 -9.96
N TYR A 86 6.51 13.81 -9.76
CA TYR A 86 5.60 13.51 -8.67
C TYR A 86 6.10 12.28 -7.92
N ALA A 87 6.13 12.35 -6.59
CA ALA A 87 6.44 11.19 -5.77
C ALA A 87 5.40 10.09 -6.01
N LYS A 88 5.86 8.85 -6.24
CA LYS A 88 4.97 7.71 -6.50
C LYS A 88 4.13 7.40 -5.26
N SER A 89 4.63 7.69 -4.06
CA SER A 89 3.85 7.64 -2.81
C SER A 89 2.64 8.57 -2.84
N ASP A 90 2.81 9.83 -3.25
CA ASP A 90 1.73 10.81 -3.39
C ASP A 90 0.72 10.41 -4.47
N VAL A 91 1.20 9.94 -5.62
CA VAL A 91 0.33 9.48 -6.71
C VAL A 91 -0.49 8.26 -6.26
N ARG A 92 0.14 7.33 -5.53
CA ARG A 92 -0.55 6.18 -4.92
C ARG A 92 -1.57 6.63 -3.90
N ARG A 93 -1.25 7.59 -3.03
CA ARG A 93 -2.20 8.16 -2.05
C ARG A 93 -3.46 8.72 -2.74
N VAL A 94 -3.31 9.35 -3.90
CA VAL A 94 -4.45 9.82 -4.71
C VAL A 94 -5.22 8.64 -5.34
N GLN A 95 -4.52 7.59 -5.78
CA GLN A 95 -5.12 6.41 -6.42
C GLN A 95 -5.86 5.48 -5.44
N THR A 96 -5.28 5.25 -4.26
CA THR A 96 -5.80 4.37 -3.20
C THR A 96 -6.50 5.14 -2.09
N GLY A 97 -6.53 6.47 -2.16
CA GLY A 97 -7.24 7.32 -1.24
C GLY A 97 -8.69 6.89 -1.13
N ASN A 98 -9.23 6.90 0.09
CA ASN A 98 -10.58 6.45 0.38
C ASN A 98 -11.54 7.15 -0.60
N LYS A 99 -12.31 6.40 -1.42
CA LYS A 99 -13.15 6.98 -2.49
C LYS A 99 -14.18 8.00 -1.98
N SER A 100 -14.37 8.08 -0.66
CA SER A 100 -15.18 9.06 0.07
C SER A 100 -14.48 10.41 0.32
N GLU A 101 -13.15 10.48 0.23
CA GLU A 101 -12.37 11.71 0.42
C GLU A 101 -12.19 12.44 -0.91
N SER A 102 -13.11 13.37 -1.18
CA SER A 102 -12.97 14.26 -2.34
C SER A 102 -11.72 15.14 -2.22
N VAL A 103 -11.17 15.57 -3.36
CA VAL A 103 -10.08 16.58 -3.43
C VAL A 103 -10.43 17.81 -2.57
N THR A 104 -11.68 18.25 -2.62
CA THR A 104 -12.18 19.37 -1.82
C THR A 104 -12.10 19.10 -0.33
N SER A 105 -12.43 17.88 0.11
CA SER A 105 -12.36 17.49 1.53
C SER A 105 -10.92 17.46 2.05
N TYR A 106 -9.98 16.91 1.28
CA TYR A 106 -8.55 16.92 1.62
C TYR A 106 -8.02 18.35 1.77
N CYS A 107 -8.30 19.20 0.78
CA CYS A 107 -7.84 20.60 0.78
C CYS A 107 -8.40 21.39 1.98
N LYS A 108 -9.62 21.10 2.42
CA LYS A 108 -10.19 21.73 3.63
C LYS A 108 -9.46 21.32 4.90
N ARG A 109 -9.13 20.04 5.08
CA ARG A 109 -8.49 19.53 6.31
C ARG A 109 -7.05 20.01 6.49
N LYS A 110 -6.28 20.12 5.41
CA LYS A 110 -4.87 20.56 5.46
C LYS A 110 -4.68 22.03 5.88
N ASN A 111 -5.72 22.86 5.74
CA ASN A 111 -5.69 24.29 6.10
C ASN A 111 -6.24 24.57 7.52
N VAL A 112 -6.49 23.52 8.32
CA VAL A 112 -6.87 23.58 9.74
C VAL A 112 -5.67 23.15 10.57
#